data_AF-A0A7Y9GGT0-F1
#
_entry.id   AF-A0A7Y9GGT0-F1
#
_cell.length_a   1.000
_cell.length_b   1.000
_cell.length_c   1.000
_cell.angle_alpha   90.00
_cell.angle_beta   90.00
_cell.angle_gamma   90.00
#
_symmetry.space_group_name_H-M   'P 1'
#
loop_
_entity.id
_entity.type
_entity.pdbx_description
1 polymer ?
#
loop_
_entity_poly.entity_id
_entity_poly.type
_entity_poly.pdbx_seq_one_letter_code
_entity_poly.pdbx_strand_id
1 'polypeptide(L)'
;MSTYAYDVDRHALVVFWNTGMGNAAFTVADLSRKVTGDQAQHLAHALTRLSKQAWRTYTHPASAAEDQSENSEGWRREHHREAFTTVADALTTPNLPSDGMLLHSHNPVEEAAQQAGRALHAAGDADLTARIVAEIQTEMNAVEQAELGDLTGRARQAVALTRAGASPAQVQAADRILSDHPLGSRALFTDVDPVAASIAAAHWLQAAADVAAETSGLAPTQIVEEADNIEALAHATPTAVLESLEVGLSPYDAITGMIREAMTAAEGKIPDIEAVRDCISQADELADEHQDPRLRDALLQTLRTTPLDPMRPAHDLLEDLLDGIRGCWLIYRESAETEEGADGPFADAVRAEANEHQDRLT
;
A
#
# COMPACT_ATOMS: atom_id res chain seq x y z
N MET A 1 10.00 2.47 -0.19
CA MET A 1 11.30 1.99 -0.71
C MET A 1 12.39 3.00 -0.42
N SER A 2 13.63 2.54 -0.22
CA SER A 2 14.81 3.40 0.00
C SER A 2 15.13 4.25 -1.23
N THR A 3 15.42 5.52 -1.00
CA THR A 3 15.94 6.44 -2.02
C THR A 3 17.37 6.80 -1.66
N TYR A 4 18.29 6.54 -2.59
CA TYR A 4 19.69 6.90 -2.46
C TYR A 4 19.94 8.23 -3.14
N ALA A 5 20.77 9.07 -2.54
CA ALA A 5 21.11 10.39 -3.05
C ALA A 5 22.59 10.71 -2.81
N TYR A 6 23.10 11.61 -3.63
CA TYR A 6 24.45 12.17 -3.48
C TYR A 6 24.37 13.52 -2.77
N ASP A 7 24.95 13.60 -1.57
CA ASP A 7 25.16 14.84 -0.83
C ASP A 7 26.39 15.55 -1.40
N VAL A 8 26.15 16.63 -2.15
CA VAL A 8 27.20 17.39 -2.86
C VAL A 8 28.15 18.07 -1.89
N ASP A 9 27.64 18.60 -0.78
CA ASP A 9 28.42 19.39 0.17
C ASP A 9 29.34 18.50 0.99
N ARG A 10 28.85 17.32 1.39
CA ARG A 10 29.63 16.34 2.16
C ARG A 10 30.42 15.38 1.28
N HIS A 11 30.15 15.37 -0.02
CA HIS A 11 30.69 14.39 -0.96
C HIS A 11 30.42 12.95 -0.47
N ALA A 12 29.16 12.66 -0.16
CA ALA A 12 28.74 11.41 0.47
C ALA A 12 27.51 10.80 -0.21
N LEU A 13 27.40 9.47 -0.16
CA LEU A 13 26.18 8.77 -0.51
C LEU A 13 25.29 8.65 0.73
N VAL A 14 24.05 9.12 0.62
CA VAL A 14 23.05 9.04 1.67
C VAL A 14 21.87 8.20 1.20
N VAL A 15 21.18 7.58 2.14
CA VAL A 15 19.92 6.89 1.88
C VAL A 15 18.86 7.38 2.85
N PHE A 16 17.64 7.50 2.35
CA PHE A 16 16.48 7.82 3.16
C PHE A 16 15.26 6.99 2.77
N TRP A 17 14.35 6.81 3.72
CA TRP A 17 13.16 6.01 3.52
C TRP A 17 12.02 6.39 4.44
N ASN A 18 10.80 6.16 3.98
CA ASN A 18 9.59 6.46 4.74
C ASN A 18 9.40 5.45 5.90
N THR A 19 8.93 5.95 7.03
CA THR A 19 8.67 5.22 8.28
C THR A 19 7.20 5.33 8.72
N GLY A 20 6.30 5.75 7.84
CA GLY A 20 4.88 6.03 8.10
C GLY A 20 4.62 7.49 8.45
N MET A 21 5.45 8.09 9.31
CA MET A 21 5.28 9.48 9.78
C MET A 21 6.29 10.48 9.20
N GLY A 22 7.13 10.02 8.28
CA GLY A 22 8.24 10.80 7.75
C GLY A 22 9.41 9.93 7.34
N ASN A 23 10.53 10.57 6.98
CA ASN A 23 11.70 9.87 6.47
C ASN A 23 12.79 9.71 7.54
N ALA A 24 13.31 8.49 7.67
CA ALA A 24 14.62 8.25 8.28
C ALA A 24 15.71 8.41 7.23
N ALA A 25 16.90 8.83 7.63
CA ALA A 25 18.05 8.97 6.74
C ALA A 25 19.37 8.66 7.45
N PHE A 26 20.34 8.11 6.73
CA PHE A 26 21.73 8.04 7.19
C PHE A 26 22.72 8.04 6.03
N THR A 27 23.99 8.25 6.35
CA THR A 27 25.10 8.25 5.40
C THR A 27 25.63 6.84 5.20
N VAL A 28 25.56 6.36 3.96
CA VAL A 28 26.03 5.02 3.57
C VAL A 28 27.55 5.00 3.45
N ALA A 29 28.11 5.99 2.76
CA ALA A 29 29.55 6.11 2.55
C ALA A 29 29.96 7.55 2.27
N ASP A 30 31.06 7.99 2.88
CA ASP A 30 31.82 9.13 2.39
C ASP A 30 32.57 8.72 1.11
N LEU A 31 32.47 9.51 0.06
CA LEU A 31 33.08 9.18 -1.22
C LEU A 31 34.53 9.65 -1.27
N SER A 32 35.41 8.83 -1.84
CA SER A 32 36.77 9.26 -2.11
C SER A 32 36.75 10.28 -3.26
N ARG A 33 37.72 11.21 -3.28
CA ARG A 33 37.85 12.23 -4.34
C ARG A 33 38.02 11.66 -5.76
N LYS A 34 38.22 10.35 -5.89
CA LYS A 34 38.30 9.65 -7.16
C LYS A 34 36.92 9.48 -7.81
N VAL A 35 35.87 9.39 -6.99
CA VAL A 35 34.49 9.25 -7.45
C VAL A 35 33.95 10.63 -7.82
N THR A 36 33.58 10.81 -9.08
CA THR A 36 33.01 12.09 -9.54
C THR A 36 31.56 12.25 -9.07
N GLY A 37 31.05 13.49 -9.07
CA GLY A 37 29.65 13.76 -8.77
C GLY A 37 28.69 13.00 -9.70
N ASP A 38 28.99 12.95 -11.00
CA ASP A 38 28.20 12.20 -11.98
C ASP A 38 28.21 10.68 -11.70
N GLN A 39 29.36 10.12 -11.31
CA GLN A 39 29.43 8.71 -10.91
C GLN A 39 28.60 8.45 -9.65
N ALA A 40 28.67 9.34 -8.66
CA ALA A 40 27.89 9.25 -7.44
C ALA A 40 26.38 9.33 -7.70
N GLN A 41 25.93 10.25 -8.56
CA GLN A 41 24.53 10.38 -8.96
C GLN A 41 24.02 9.16 -9.73
N HIS A 42 24.82 8.63 -10.67
CA HIS A 42 24.46 7.39 -11.37
C HIS A 42 24.37 6.19 -10.42
N LEU A 43 25.30 6.07 -9.47
CA LEU A 43 25.25 5.02 -8.45
C LEU A 43 23.99 5.17 -7.57
N ALA A 44 23.70 6.37 -7.07
CA ALA A 44 22.50 6.66 -6.29
C ALA A 44 21.21 6.29 -7.05
N HIS A 45 21.14 6.63 -8.34
CA HIS A 45 20.03 6.26 -9.20
C HIS A 45 19.89 4.74 -9.34
N ALA A 46 21.00 4.03 -9.60
CA ALA A 46 21.00 2.57 -9.75
C ALA A 46 20.59 1.85 -8.46
N LEU A 47 21.06 2.31 -7.29
CA LEU A 47 20.70 1.75 -5.99
C LEU A 47 19.23 2.01 -5.64
N THR A 48 18.70 3.19 -5.99
CA THR A 48 17.27 3.49 -5.83
C THR A 48 16.41 2.57 -6.71
N ARG A 49 16.86 2.29 -7.94
CA ARG A 49 16.18 1.31 -8.81
C ARG A 49 16.23 -0.11 -8.23
N LEU A 50 17.36 -0.53 -7.67
CA LEU A 50 17.48 -1.84 -7.02
C LEU A 50 16.54 -1.96 -5.82
N SER A 51 16.54 -0.97 -4.92
CA SER A 51 15.58 -0.93 -3.80
C SER A 51 14.13 -0.98 -4.30
N LYS A 52 13.80 -0.25 -5.37
CA LYS A 52 12.47 -0.32 -5.99
C LYS A 52 12.09 -1.72 -6.44
N GLN A 53 12.99 -2.44 -7.13
CA GLN A 53 12.70 -3.80 -7.59
C GLN A 53 12.62 -4.79 -6.43
N ALA A 54 13.47 -4.64 -5.41
CA ALA A 54 13.41 -5.48 -4.21
C ALA A 54 12.09 -5.28 -3.45
N TRP A 55 11.67 -4.05 -3.16
CA TRP A 55 10.37 -3.80 -2.52
C TRP A 55 9.16 -4.13 -3.41
N ARG A 56 9.36 -4.28 -4.73
CA ARG A 56 8.32 -4.80 -5.60
C ARG A 56 8.01 -6.27 -5.30
N THR A 57 8.99 -7.08 -4.88
CA THR A 57 8.72 -8.48 -4.50
C THR A 57 7.88 -8.56 -3.23
N TYR A 58 8.05 -7.61 -2.31
CA TYR A 58 7.20 -7.47 -1.13
C TYR A 58 5.75 -7.12 -1.48
N THR A 59 5.57 -6.09 -2.32
CA THR A 59 4.23 -5.57 -2.68
C THR A 59 3.47 -6.49 -3.63
N HIS A 60 4.17 -7.27 -4.45
CA HIS A 60 3.62 -8.21 -5.42
C HIS A 60 4.16 -9.63 -5.14
N PRO A 61 3.79 -10.25 -4.01
CA PRO A 61 4.26 -11.60 -3.71
C PRO A 61 3.67 -12.61 -4.71
N ALA A 62 4.37 -13.72 -4.92
CA ALA A 62 3.91 -14.81 -5.78
C ALA A 62 2.56 -15.39 -5.31
N SER A 63 2.37 -15.47 -3.98
CA SER A 63 1.13 -15.94 -3.37
C SER A 63 -0.11 -15.09 -3.67
N ALA A 64 0.06 -13.84 -4.13
CA ALA A 64 -1.03 -12.96 -4.52
C ALA A 64 -1.30 -12.98 -6.03
N ALA A 65 -0.61 -13.82 -6.80
CA ALA A 65 -0.93 -14.06 -8.21
C ALA A 65 -2.00 -15.15 -8.34
N GLU A 66 -2.89 -15.00 -9.32
CA GLU A 66 -3.97 -15.96 -9.60
C GLU A 66 -3.42 -17.33 -10.07
N ASP A 67 -2.30 -17.31 -10.80
CA ASP A 67 -1.66 -18.50 -11.33
C ASP A 67 -0.19 -18.58 -10.88
N GLN A 68 0.20 -19.78 -10.46
CA GLN A 68 1.55 -20.13 -10.01
C GLN A 68 2.24 -21.15 -10.93
N SER A 69 1.61 -21.53 -12.05
CA SER A 69 2.15 -22.46 -13.04
C SER A 69 3.45 -21.94 -13.68
N GLU A 70 4.24 -22.83 -14.29
CA GLU A 70 5.49 -22.44 -14.93
C GLU A 70 5.27 -21.35 -16.01
N ASN A 71 6.11 -20.32 -16.03
CA ASN A 71 5.99 -19.13 -16.89
C ASN A 71 4.77 -18.21 -16.64
N SER A 72 3.94 -18.50 -15.63
CA SER A 72 2.89 -17.61 -15.13
C SER A 72 3.47 -16.36 -14.44
N GLU A 73 2.59 -15.44 -14.04
CA GLU A 73 3.00 -14.28 -13.25
C GLU A 73 3.51 -14.68 -11.86
N GLY A 74 2.84 -15.61 -11.17
CA GLY A 74 3.27 -16.08 -9.84
C GLY A 74 4.67 -16.70 -9.89
N TRP A 75 4.94 -17.52 -10.91
CA TRP A 75 6.26 -18.11 -11.12
C TRP A 75 7.36 -17.05 -11.34
N ARG A 76 7.07 -16.00 -12.12
CA ARG A 76 8.03 -14.89 -12.34
C ARG A 76 8.27 -14.09 -11.07
N ARG A 77 7.21 -13.79 -10.31
CA ARG A 77 7.31 -13.07 -9.02
C ARG A 77 8.18 -13.85 -8.03
N GLU A 78 8.03 -15.18 -7.97
CA GLU A 78 8.88 -16.03 -7.14
C GLU A 78 10.34 -15.99 -7.60
N HIS A 79 10.61 -16.15 -8.89
CA HIS A 79 11.97 -16.06 -9.43
C HIS A 79 12.62 -14.68 -9.16
N HIS A 80 11.86 -13.59 -9.17
CA HIS A 80 12.36 -12.27 -8.79
C HIS A 80 12.82 -12.22 -7.33
N ARG A 81 12.09 -12.88 -6.42
CA ARG A 81 12.43 -12.96 -5.00
C ARG A 81 13.64 -13.86 -4.75
N GLU A 82 13.74 -14.99 -5.43
CA GLU A 82 14.89 -15.92 -5.35
C GLU A 82 16.21 -15.26 -5.79
N ALA A 83 16.14 -14.29 -6.71
CA ALA A 83 17.31 -13.54 -7.18
C ALA A 83 18.01 -12.71 -6.09
N PHE A 84 17.42 -12.55 -4.89
CA PHE A 84 18.12 -11.92 -3.76
C PHE A 84 19.45 -12.62 -3.45
N THR A 85 19.53 -13.93 -3.70
CA THR A 85 20.73 -14.74 -3.49
C THR A 85 21.89 -14.37 -4.44
N THR A 86 21.62 -13.74 -5.59
CA THR A 86 22.64 -13.38 -6.59
C THR A 86 22.98 -11.89 -6.60
N VAL A 87 22.27 -11.06 -5.82
CA VAL A 87 22.46 -9.60 -5.80
C VAL A 87 23.88 -9.20 -5.42
N ALA A 88 24.47 -9.82 -4.40
CA ALA A 88 25.84 -9.51 -3.97
C ALA A 88 26.89 -9.83 -5.06
N ASP A 89 26.71 -10.94 -5.77
CA ASP A 89 27.57 -11.33 -6.88
C ASP A 89 27.41 -10.38 -8.07
N ALA A 90 26.18 -9.96 -8.39
CA ALA A 90 25.92 -8.99 -9.45
C ALA A 90 26.50 -7.60 -9.15
N LEU A 91 26.59 -7.20 -7.87
CA LEU A 91 27.21 -5.94 -7.46
C LEU A 91 28.74 -5.98 -7.58
N THR A 92 29.36 -7.12 -7.29
CA THR A 92 30.83 -7.27 -7.25
C THR A 92 31.41 -7.69 -8.58
N THR A 93 30.68 -8.50 -9.34
CA THR A 93 31.07 -9.05 -10.64
C THR A 93 29.97 -8.78 -11.68
N PRO A 94 29.73 -7.51 -12.03
CA PRO A 94 28.67 -7.17 -12.96
C PRO A 94 28.98 -7.65 -14.38
N ASN A 95 27.92 -7.89 -15.16
CA ASN A 95 28.00 -8.03 -16.60
C ASN A 95 28.50 -6.71 -17.20
N LEU A 96 29.75 -6.69 -17.63
CA LEU A 96 30.38 -5.56 -18.32
C LEU A 96 30.19 -5.70 -19.84
N PRO A 97 30.16 -4.59 -20.59
CA PRO A 97 30.13 -4.65 -22.05
C PRO A 97 31.33 -5.42 -22.61
N SER A 98 31.07 -6.38 -23.49
CA SER A 98 32.09 -7.15 -24.24
C SER A 98 31.72 -7.14 -25.72
N ASP A 99 32.69 -6.89 -26.60
CA ASP A 99 32.49 -6.82 -28.05
C ASP A 99 31.36 -5.86 -28.48
N GLY A 100 31.17 -4.77 -27.73
CA GLY A 100 30.11 -3.78 -27.99
C GLY A 100 28.70 -4.21 -27.57
N MET A 101 28.55 -5.39 -26.97
CA MET A 101 27.29 -5.96 -26.49
C MET A 101 27.24 -5.95 -24.96
N LEU A 102 26.05 -5.85 -24.39
CA LEU A 102 25.81 -5.95 -22.94
C LEU A 102 24.79 -7.05 -22.66
N LEU A 103 25.16 -7.98 -21.78
CA LEU A 103 24.24 -9.00 -21.29
C LEU A 103 23.29 -8.38 -20.25
N HIS A 104 21.99 -8.45 -20.52
CA HIS A 104 20.94 -8.01 -19.61
C HIS A 104 20.23 -9.23 -19.00
N SER A 105 19.98 -9.19 -17.69
CA SER A 105 19.11 -10.18 -17.07
C SER A 105 17.65 -9.85 -17.38
N HIS A 106 16.84 -10.89 -17.60
CA HIS A 106 15.38 -10.76 -17.69
C HIS A 106 14.74 -10.60 -16.30
N ASN A 107 15.46 -10.94 -15.23
CA ASN A 107 15.03 -10.72 -13.86
C ASN A 107 15.28 -9.26 -13.45
N PRO A 108 14.24 -8.46 -13.13
CA PRO A 108 14.40 -7.04 -12.83
C PRO A 108 15.26 -6.75 -11.60
N VAL A 109 15.23 -7.62 -10.58
CA VAL A 109 16.03 -7.47 -9.36
C VAL A 109 17.51 -7.66 -9.69
N GLU A 110 17.82 -8.77 -10.37
CA GLU A 110 19.18 -9.07 -10.80
C GLU A 110 19.71 -7.98 -11.74
N GLU A 111 18.96 -7.58 -12.78
CA GLU A 111 19.40 -6.54 -13.70
C GLU A 111 19.62 -5.18 -13.00
N ALA A 112 18.79 -4.83 -12.01
CA ALA A 112 19.02 -3.62 -11.21
C ALA A 112 20.31 -3.74 -10.38
N ALA A 113 20.62 -4.92 -9.84
CA ALA A 113 21.89 -5.17 -9.16
C ALA A 113 23.08 -5.10 -10.13
N GLN A 114 22.95 -5.65 -11.33
CA GLN A 114 23.95 -5.55 -12.41
C GLN A 114 24.21 -4.08 -12.79
N GLN A 115 23.16 -3.25 -12.87
CA GLN A 115 23.29 -1.80 -13.12
C GLN A 115 24.06 -1.09 -12.01
N ALA A 116 23.74 -1.37 -10.75
CA ALA A 116 24.47 -0.83 -9.61
C ALA A 116 25.93 -1.32 -9.58
N GLY A 117 26.18 -2.59 -9.87
CA GLY A 117 27.52 -3.16 -9.98
C GLY A 117 28.35 -2.50 -11.09
N ARG A 118 27.76 -2.24 -12.26
CA ARG A 118 28.43 -1.47 -13.33
C ARG A 118 28.80 -0.06 -12.88
N ALA A 119 27.92 0.62 -12.13
CA ALA A 119 28.21 1.94 -11.57
C ALA A 119 29.36 1.90 -10.55
N LEU A 120 29.40 0.87 -9.68
CA LEU A 120 30.50 0.63 -8.75
C LEU A 120 31.82 0.33 -9.48
N HIS A 121 31.78 -0.51 -10.51
CA HIS A 121 32.94 -0.82 -11.34
C HIS A 121 33.50 0.44 -12.01
N ALA A 122 32.62 1.32 -12.52
CA ALA A 122 33.03 2.60 -13.10
C ALA A 122 33.67 3.55 -12.06
N ALA A 123 33.21 3.53 -10.81
CA ALA A 123 33.80 4.29 -9.72
C ALA A 123 35.19 3.76 -9.32
N GLY A 124 35.43 2.44 -9.45
CA GLY A 124 36.74 1.82 -9.25
C GLY A 124 37.26 1.90 -7.81
N ASP A 125 36.36 1.98 -6.84
CA ASP A 125 36.66 2.11 -5.40
C ASP A 125 36.18 0.85 -4.65
N ALA A 126 37.14 -0.01 -4.27
CA ALA A 126 36.85 -1.29 -3.64
C ALA A 126 36.21 -1.15 -2.24
N ASP A 127 36.60 -0.12 -1.49
CA ASP A 127 36.04 0.13 -0.16
C ASP A 127 34.59 0.61 -0.28
N LEU A 128 34.29 1.44 -1.28
CA LEU A 128 32.92 1.82 -1.61
C LEU A 128 32.10 0.60 -2.01
N THR A 129 32.61 -0.26 -2.90
CA THR A 129 31.92 -1.50 -3.31
C THR A 129 31.57 -2.37 -2.10
N ALA A 130 32.52 -2.61 -1.19
CA ALA A 130 32.27 -3.42 0.01
C ALA A 130 31.18 -2.81 0.90
N ARG A 131 31.17 -1.48 1.08
CA ARG A 131 30.12 -0.77 1.84
C ARG A 131 28.76 -0.88 1.19
N ILE A 132 28.67 -0.71 -0.12
CA ILE A 132 27.41 -0.80 -0.86
C ILE A 132 26.86 -2.23 -0.84
N VAL A 133 27.70 -3.25 -0.95
CA VAL A 133 27.25 -4.65 -0.83
C VAL A 133 26.63 -4.90 0.56
N ALA A 134 27.26 -4.44 1.64
CA ALA A 134 26.73 -4.59 2.99
C ALA A 134 25.41 -3.80 3.19
N GLU A 135 25.31 -2.60 2.62
CA GLU A 135 24.08 -1.79 2.66
C GLU A 135 22.94 -2.46 1.90
N ILE A 136 23.19 -2.98 0.70
CA ILE A 136 22.15 -3.67 -0.08
C ILE A 136 21.73 -4.97 0.60
N GLN A 137 22.63 -5.69 1.26
CA GLN A 137 22.22 -6.82 2.09
C GLN A 137 21.27 -6.41 3.21
N THR A 138 21.49 -5.25 3.83
CA THR A 138 20.58 -4.69 4.84
C THR A 138 19.21 -4.38 4.24
N GLU A 139 19.16 -3.85 3.01
CA GLU A 139 17.91 -3.62 2.28
C GLU A 139 17.18 -4.92 1.93
N MET A 140 17.88 -5.96 1.44
CA MET A 140 17.27 -7.26 1.14
C MET A 140 16.71 -7.89 2.42
N ASN A 141 17.48 -7.90 3.51
CA ASN A 141 17.05 -8.41 4.82
C ASN A 141 15.79 -7.67 5.32
N ALA A 142 15.71 -6.35 5.09
CA ALA A 142 14.55 -5.56 5.49
C ALA A 142 13.26 -5.98 4.78
N VAL A 143 13.35 -6.38 3.51
CA VAL A 143 12.22 -6.95 2.77
C VAL A 143 11.79 -8.28 3.41
N GLU A 144 12.74 -9.17 3.74
CA GLU A 144 12.42 -10.47 4.36
C GLU A 144 11.79 -10.30 5.75
N GLN A 145 12.28 -9.37 6.56
CA GLN A 145 11.69 -9.05 7.85
C GLN A 145 10.25 -8.53 7.70
N ALA A 146 10.01 -7.65 6.72
CA ALA A 146 8.67 -7.16 6.43
C ALA A 146 7.72 -8.28 5.97
N GLU A 147 8.20 -9.24 5.18
CA GLU A 147 7.42 -10.43 4.77
C GLU A 147 6.98 -11.26 5.99
N LEU A 148 7.81 -11.32 7.04
CA LEU A 148 7.51 -11.97 8.32
C LEU A 148 6.68 -11.12 9.28
N GLY A 149 6.37 -9.86 8.91
CA GLY A 149 5.62 -8.92 9.74
C GLY A 149 6.45 -8.20 10.81
N ASP A 150 7.78 -8.28 10.76
CA ASP A 150 8.64 -7.41 11.57
C ASP A 150 8.86 -6.09 10.83
N LEU A 151 8.19 -5.04 11.29
CA LEU A 151 8.23 -3.69 10.70
C LEU A 151 9.18 -2.75 11.45
N THR A 152 10.26 -3.29 12.04
CA THR A 152 11.28 -2.50 12.73
C THR A 152 12.41 -2.06 11.81
N GLY A 153 13.19 -1.05 12.25
CA GLY A 153 14.37 -0.58 11.52
C GLY A 153 14.07 -0.15 10.08
N ARG A 154 14.77 -0.78 9.11
CA ARG A 154 14.58 -0.54 7.67
C ARG A 154 13.30 -1.19 7.13
N ALA A 155 12.83 -2.27 7.74
CA ALA A 155 11.62 -2.98 7.31
C ALA A 155 10.35 -2.14 7.49
N ARG A 156 10.40 -1.13 8.38
CA ARG A 156 9.32 -0.15 8.57
C ARG A 156 8.86 0.53 7.28
N GLN A 157 9.64 0.54 6.22
CA GLN A 157 9.18 1.02 4.91
C GLN A 157 7.90 0.36 4.42
N ALA A 158 7.67 -0.89 4.80
CA ALA A 158 6.45 -1.64 4.48
C ALA A 158 5.19 -0.88 4.88
N VAL A 159 5.21 -0.14 6.00
CA VAL A 159 4.05 0.63 6.47
C VAL A 159 3.66 1.75 5.51
N ALA A 160 4.52 2.13 4.56
CA ALA A 160 4.24 3.15 3.55
C ALA A 160 3.96 2.54 2.16
N LEU A 161 3.89 1.20 2.05
CA LEU A 161 3.69 0.49 0.79
C LEU A 161 2.34 -0.22 0.80
N THR A 162 1.77 -0.43 -0.38
CA THR A 162 0.58 -1.27 -0.54
C THR A 162 0.97 -2.64 -1.10
N ARG A 163 0.62 -3.68 -0.35
CA ARG A 163 0.82 -5.08 -0.73
C ARG A 163 -0.47 -5.67 -1.31
N ALA A 164 -0.37 -6.54 -2.30
CA ALA A 164 -1.54 -7.16 -2.95
C ALA A 164 -2.30 -8.20 -2.06
N GLY A 165 -1.92 -8.33 -0.79
CA GLY A 165 -2.51 -9.24 0.18
C GLY A 165 -1.96 -8.95 1.58
N ALA A 166 -2.59 -9.52 2.62
CA ALA A 166 -2.22 -9.27 4.00
C ALA A 166 -1.81 -10.56 4.74
N SER A 167 -0.94 -10.41 5.74
CA SER A 167 -0.61 -11.50 6.66
C SER A 167 -1.68 -11.61 7.75
N PRO A 168 -2.23 -12.81 8.03
CA PRO A 168 -3.19 -12.99 9.12
C PRO A 168 -2.68 -12.50 10.49
N ALA A 169 -1.38 -12.65 10.76
CA ALA A 169 -0.78 -12.16 12.00
C ALA A 169 -0.78 -10.63 12.11
N GLN A 170 -0.64 -9.93 10.97
CA GLN A 170 -0.73 -8.47 10.92
C GLN A 170 -2.18 -7.99 11.02
N VAL A 171 -3.14 -8.72 10.43
CA VAL A 171 -4.58 -8.42 10.58
C VAL A 171 -4.98 -8.52 12.05
N GLN A 172 -4.58 -9.58 12.74
CA GLN A 172 -4.81 -9.73 14.19
C GLN A 172 -4.06 -8.69 15.04
N ALA A 173 -2.95 -8.14 14.55
CA ALA A 173 -2.26 -7.04 15.24
C ALA A 173 -3.04 -5.73 15.10
N ALA A 174 -3.56 -5.43 13.91
CA ALA A 174 -4.39 -4.26 13.66
C ALA A 174 -5.74 -4.34 14.40
N ASP A 175 -6.37 -5.52 14.41
CA ASP A 175 -7.61 -5.76 15.14
C ASP A 175 -7.46 -5.47 16.65
N ARG A 176 -6.34 -5.87 17.26
CA ARG A 176 -6.03 -5.53 18.66
C ARG A 176 -5.89 -4.02 18.88
N ILE A 177 -5.27 -3.30 17.94
CA ILE A 177 -5.16 -1.84 18.02
C ILE A 177 -6.55 -1.19 18.00
N LEU A 178 -7.45 -1.66 17.13
CA LEU A 178 -8.83 -1.17 17.06
C LEU A 178 -9.67 -1.59 18.26
N SER A 179 -9.39 -2.76 18.87
CA SER A 179 -10.00 -3.16 20.13
C SER A 179 -9.74 -2.17 21.27
N ASP A 180 -8.50 -1.70 21.36
CA ASP A 180 -8.10 -0.69 22.33
C ASP A 180 -8.61 0.72 21.92
N HIS A 181 -8.64 1.01 20.61
CA HIS A 181 -9.00 2.32 20.05
C HIS A 181 -9.97 2.19 18.86
N PRO A 182 -11.29 2.00 19.10
CA PRO A 182 -12.25 1.72 18.02
C PRO A 182 -12.39 2.83 16.97
N LEU A 183 -12.15 4.09 17.35
CA LEU A 183 -12.14 5.24 16.43
C LEU A 183 -10.79 5.44 15.71
N GLY A 184 -9.87 4.49 15.83
CA GLY A 184 -8.56 4.52 15.20
C GLY A 184 -7.44 5.04 16.11
N SER A 185 -6.22 4.73 15.70
CA SER A 185 -4.98 5.13 16.38
C SER A 185 -3.87 5.32 15.36
N ARG A 186 -2.92 6.20 15.69
CA ARG A 186 -1.70 6.41 14.88
C ARG A 186 -0.92 5.12 14.64
N ALA A 187 -1.01 4.15 15.56
CA ALA A 187 -0.35 2.86 15.45
C ALA A 187 -0.78 2.08 14.18
N LEU A 188 -2.01 2.29 13.68
CA LEU A 188 -2.49 1.69 12.43
C LEU A 188 -1.68 2.11 11.19
N PHE A 189 -1.00 3.25 11.26
CA PHE A 189 -0.19 3.81 10.17
C PHE A 189 1.32 3.59 10.36
N THR A 190 1.76 3.08 11.51
CA THR A 190 3.19 3.01 11.86
C THR A 190 3.67 1.64 12.30
N ASP A 191 2.78 0.79 12.81
CA ASP A 191 3.16 -0.43 13.54
C ASP A 191 2.70 -1.70 12.83
N VAL A 192 1.77 -1.57 11.87
CA VAL A 192 1.18 -2.68 11.11
C VAL A 192 1.17 -2.40 9.61
N ASP A 193 1.05 -3.45 8.82
CA ASP A 193 0.85 -3.36 7.37
C ASP A 193 -0.48 -2.63 7.03
N PRO A 194 -0.51 -1.68 6.07
CA PRO A 194 -1.70 -0.89 5.77
C PRO A 194 -2.88 -1.69 5.22
N VAL A 195 -2.61 -2.78 4.50
CA VAL A 195 -3.66 -3.66 3.96
C VAL A 195 -4.28 -4.44 5.11
N ALA A 196 -3.44 -4.96 6.01
CA ALA A 196 -3.90 -5.61 7.23
C ALA A 196 -4.72 -4.67 8.14
N ALA A 197 -4.28 -3.42 8.26
CA ALA A 197 -5.02 -2.38 8.97
C ALA A 197 -6.37 -2.09 8.32
N SER A 198 -6.43 -2.01 6.99
CA SER A 198 -7.68 -1.80 6.24
C SER A 198 -8.66 -2.97 6.42
N ILE A 199 -8.18 -4.22 6.41
CA ILE A 199 -9.01 -5.42 6.65
C ILE A 199 -9.61 -5.39 8.05
N ALA A 200 -8.80 -5.09 9.06
CA ALA A 200 -9.32 -4.93 10.42
C ALA A 200 -10.29 -3.74 10.49
N ALA A 201 -9.97 -2.59 9.90
CA ALA A 201 -10.86 -1.43 9.88
C ALA A 201 -12.21 -1.74 9.20
N ALA A 202 -12.25 -2.56 8.15
CA ALA A 202 -13.49 -2.98 7.51
C ALA A 202 -14.37 -3.85 8.43
N HIS A 203 -13.77 -4.79 9.17
CA HIS A 203 -14.48 -5.54 10.21
C HIS A 203 -15.08 -4.62 11.28
N TRP A 204 -14.29 -3.65 11.75
CA TRP A 204 -14.72 -2.68 12.76
C TRP A 204 -15.74 -1.66 12.23
N LEU A 205 -15.65 -1.29 10.95
CA LEU A 205 -16.65 -0.48 10.26
C LEU A 205 -18.00 -1.18 10.23
N GLN A 206 -18.05 -2.47 9.89
CA GLN A 206 -19.30 -3.22 9.91
C GLN A 206 -19.92 -3.22 11.32
N ALA A 207 -19.12 -3.52 12.35
CA ALA A 207 -19.59 -3.49 13.74
C ALA A 207 -20.10 -2.09 14.15
N ALA A 208 -19.41 -1.03 13.74
CA ALA A 208 -19.81 0.35 13.95
C ALA A 208 -21.13 0.69 13.24
N ALA A 209 -21.29 0.24 12.00
CA ALA A 209 -22.50 0.46 11.21
C ALA A 209 -23.69 -0.32 11.79
N ASP A 210 -23.49 -1.55 12.25
CA ASP A 210 -24.53 -2.39 12.89
C ASP A 210 -25.06 -1.71 14.18
N VAL A 211 -24.16 -1.21 15.04
CA VAL A 211 -24.51 -0.46 16.27
C VAL A 211 -25.25 0.84 15.96
N ALA A 212 -24.78 1.60 14.96
CA ALA A 212 -25.43 2.84 14.54
C ALA A 212 -26.80 2.57 13.89
N ALA A 213 -26.94 1.50 13.13
CA ALA A 213 -28.18 1.06 12.50
C ALA A 213 -29.23 0.66 13.54
N GLU A 214 -28.85 -0.09 14.58
CA GLU A 214 -29.78 -0.45 15.66
C GLU A 214 -30.34 0.80 16.38
N THR A 215 -29.52 1.83 16.52
CA THR A 215 -29.89 3.06 17.24
C THR A 215 -30.71 4.03 16.37
N SER A 216 -30.34 4.18 15.08
CA SER A 216 -30.96 5.14 14.16
C SER A 216 -32.15 4.57 13.38
N GLY A 217 -32.22 3.25 13.23
CA GLY A 217 -33.19 2.56 12.37
C GLY A 217 -32.87 2.60 10.87
N LEU A 218 -31.70 3.13 10.47
CA LEU A 218 -31.21 3.11 9.10
C LEU A 218 -30.57 1.75 8.75
N ALA A 219 -30.45 1.43 7.46
CA ALA A 219 -29.68 0.26 7.04
C ALA A 219 -28.16 0.53 7.20
N PRO A 220 -27.33 -0.46 7.57
CA PRO A 220 -25.89 -0.27 7.76
C PRO A 220 -25.18 0.43 6.58
N THR A 221 -25.53 0.06 5.34
CA THR A 221 -24.98 0.65 4.10
C THR A 221 -25.33 2.12 3.89
N GLN A 222 -26.37 2.63 4.55
CA GLN A 222 -26.82 4.02 4.47
C GLN A 222 -26.21 4.93 5.53
N ILE A 223 -25.60 4.36 6.58
CA ILE A 223 -25.12 5.12 7.75
C ILE A 223 -24.07 6.16 7.36
N VAL A 224 -23.08 5.78 6.56
CA VAL A 224 -21.95 6.67 6.23
C VAL A 224 -22.39 7.78 5.25
N GLU A 225 -23.29 7.46 4.32
CA GLU A 225 -23.88 8.45 3.42
C GLU A 225 -24.72 9.47 4.21
N GLU A 226 -25.52 9.02 5.18
CA GLU A 226 -26.28 9.95 6.04
C GLU A 226 -25.35 10.79 6.93
N ALA A 227 -24.25 10.20 7.42
CA ALA A 227 -23.26 10.93 8.23
C ALA A 227 -22.59 12.09 7.47
N ASP A 228 -22.47 12.00 6.14
CA ASP A 228 -21.96 13.08 5.28
C ASP A 228 -22.82 14.37 5.38
N ASN A 229 -24.11 14.23 5.69
CA ASN A 229 -25.00 15.37 5.94
C ASN A 229 -24.69 16.12 7.25
N ILE A 230 -23.99 15.47 8.19
CA ILE A 230 -23.59 16.03 9.49
C ILE A 230 -22.22 16.69 9.37
N GLU A 231 -21.24 15.96 8.84
CA GLU A 231 -19.87 16.39 8.60
C GLU A 231 -19.45 15.84 7.23
N ALA A 232 -18.76 16.64 6.41
CA ALA A 232 -18.33 16.17 5.10
C ALA A 232 -17.31 15.01 5.25
N LEU A 233 -17.67 13.81 4.79
CA LEU A 233 -16.93 12.56 4.94
C LEU A 233 -16.74 11.86 3.60
N ALA A 234 -15.66 11.07 3.50
CA ALA A 234 -15.46 10.16 2.38
C ALA A 234 -16.43 8.95 2.50
N HIS A 235 -17.68 9.10 2.07
CA HIS A 235 -18.69 8.05 2.27
C HIS A 235 -18.68 6.94 1.20
N ALA A 236 -18.25 7.24 -0.03
CA ALA A 236 -18.37 6.30 -1.15
C ALA A 236 -17.57 4.99 -0.93
N THR A 237 -16.32 5.11 -0.45
CA THR A 237 -15.45 3.95 -0.22
C THR A 237 -15.95 3.07 0.94
N PRO A 238 -16.26 3.62 2.14
CA PRO A 238 -16.83 2.83 3.24
C PRO A 238 -18.17 2.20 2.88
N THR A 239 -19.05 2.90 2.14
CA THR A 239 -20.32 2.33 1.66
C THR A 239 -20.09 1.15 0.74
N ALA A 240 -19.19 1.24 -0.24
CA ALA A 240 -18.87 0.12 -1.13
C ALA A 240 -18.30 -1.11 -0.37
N VAL A 241 -17.54 -0.87 0.70
CA VAL A 241 -17.08 -1.95 1.59
C VAL A 241 -18.24 -2.59 2.33
N LEU A 242 -19.15 -1.80 2.93
CA LEU A 242 -20.33 -2.33 3.62
C LEU A 242 -21.25 -3.11 2.66
N GLU A 243 -21.45 -2.64 1.44
CA GLU A 243 -22.21 -3.36 0.40
C GLU A 243 -21.55 -4.70 0.03
N SER A 244 -20.22 -4.73 -0.06
CA SER A 244 -19.45 -5.96 -0.30
C SER A 244 -19.64 -6.97 0.83
N LEU A 245 -19.64 -6.50 2.09
CA LEU A 245 -19.89 -7.35 3.26
C LEU A 245 -21.33 -7.84 3.33
N GLU A 246 -22.31 -7.02 2.95
CA GLU A 246 -23.74 -7.38 2.90
C GLU A 246 -24.02 -8.54 1.93
N VAL A 247 -23.33 -8.58 0.78
CA VAL A 247 -23.43 -9.70 -0.18
C VAL A 247 -22.62 -10.94 0.25
N GLY A 248 -22.00 -10.90 1.43
CA GLY A 248 -21.33 -12.04 2.07
C GLY A 248 -19.85 -12.19 1.74
N LEU A 249 -19.18 -11.17 1.20
CA LEU A 249 -17.72 -11.19 1.11
C LEU A 249 -17.10 -11.05 2.50
N SER A 250 -15.95 -11.69 2.71
CA SER A 250 -15.15 -11.44 3.89
C SER A 250 -14.53 -10.02 3.81
N PRO A 251 -14.21 -9.37 4.94
CA PRO A 251 -13.37 -8.18 4.98
C PRO A 251 -12.05 -8.36 4.24
N TYR A 252 -11.47 -9.56 4.29
CA TYR A 252 -10.24 -9.86 3.55
C TYR A 252 -10.46 -9.76 2.03
N ASP A 253 -11.50 -10.40 1.50
CA ASP A 253 -11.77 -10.43 0.06
C ASP A 253 -12.22 -9.07 -0.48
N ALA A 254 -13.10 -8.38 0.24
CA ALA A 254 -13.57 -7.04 -0.13
C ALA A 254 -12.39 -6.06 -0.25
N ILE A 255 -11.54 -6.00 0.77
CA ILE A 255 -10.43 -5.06 0.83
C ILE A 255 -9.32 -5.41 -0.15
N THR A 256 -8.93 -6.69 -0.25
CA THR A 256 -7.88 -7.09 -1.19
C THR A 256 -8.33 -7.00 -2.64
N GLY A 257 -9.63 -7.15 -2.93
CA GLY A 257 -10.23 -6.87 -4.23
C GLY A 257 -10.03 -5.41 -4.65
N MET A 258 -10.55 -4.47 -3.86
CA MET A 258 -10.43 -3.02 -4.14
C MET A 258 -8.97 -2.56 -4.28
N ILE A 259 -8.08 -3.06 -3.40
CA ILE A 259 -6.66 -2.72 -3.46
C ILE A 259 -6.01 -3.27 -4.74
N ARG A 260 -6.34 -4.50 -5.17
CA ARG A 260 -5.77 -5.09 -6.40
C ARG A 260 -6.21 -4.32 -7.65
N GLU A 261 -7.46 -3.87 -7.69
CA GLU A 261 -7.96 -3.01 -8.76
C GLU A 261 -7.22 -1.68 -8.81
N ALA A 262 -7.04 -1.02 -7.66
CA ALA A 262 -6.31 0.23 -7.56
C ALA A 262 -4.82 0.07 -7.93
N MET A 263 -4.18 -1.02 -7.52
CA MET A 263 -2.82 -1.36 -7.93
C MET A 263 -2.73 -1.61 -9.45
N THR A 264 -3.74 -2.24 -10.06
CA THR A 264 -3.82 -2.43 -11.51
C THR A 264 -3.93 -1.09 -12.24
N ALA A 265 -4.74 -0.17 -11.71
CA ALA A 265 -4.83 1.20 -12.20
C ALA A 265 -3.51 1.96 -12.07
N ALA A 266 -2.76 1.77 -10.97
CA ALA A 266 -1.43 2.35 -10.76
C ALA A 266 -0.39 1.89 -11.80
N GLU A 267 -0.58 0.69 -12.37
CA GLU A 267 0.24 0.18 -13.48
C GLU A 267 -0.20 0.72 -14.86
N GLY A 268 -1.20 1.59 -14.92
CA GLY A 268 -1.74 2.15 -16.15
C GLY A 268 -2.65 1.20 -16.92
N LYS A 269 -3.22 0.20 -16.24
CA LYS A 269 -4.20 -0.75 -16.81
C LYS A 269 -5.60 -0.40 -16.32
N ILE A 270 -6.62 -0.84 -17.05
CA ILE A 270 -8.02 -0.71 -16.62
C ILE A 270 -8.40 -2.02 -15.90
N PRO A 271 -8.74 -2.00 -14.60
CA PRO A 271 -9.03 -3.21 -13.84
C PRO A 271 -10.33 -3.89 -14.32
N ASP A 272 -11.39 -3.10 -14.51
CA ASP A 272 -12.68 -3.58 -15.00
C ASP A 272 -13.15 -2.71 -16.17
N ILE A 273 -13.06 -3.28 -17.37
CA ILE A 273 -13.51 -2.61 -18.60
C ILE A 273 -15.04 -2.61 -18.72
N GLU A 274 -15.73 -3.58 -18.13
CA GLU A 274 -17.18 -3.69 -18.17
C GLU A 274 -17.80 -2.64 -17.25
N ALA A 275 -17.31 -2.50 -16.01
CA ALA A 275 -17.74 -1.44 -15.11
C ALA A 275 -17.53 -0.03 -15.71
N VAL A 276 -16.38 0.21 -16.37
CA VAL A 276 -16.15 1.48 -17.08
C VAL A 276 -17.17 1.71 -18.19
N ARG A 277 -17.55 0.66 -18.94
CA ARG A 277 -18.56 0.77 -20.00
C ARG A 277 -19.94 1.04 -19.41
N ASP A 278 -20.28 0.41 -18.31
CA ASP A 278 -21.56 0.60 -17.62
C ASP A 278 -21.67 2.04 -17.08
N CYS A 279 -20.61 2.60 -16.50
CA CYS A 279 -20.59 4.00 -16.09
C CYS A 279 -20.76 4.96 -17.29
N ILE A 280 -20.14 4.66 -18.44
CA ILE A 280 -20.34 5.46 -19.66
C ILE A 280 -21.80 5.39 -20.11
N SER A 281 -22.39 4.20 -20.11
CA SER A 281 -23.80 4.01 -20.46
C SER A 281 -24.75 4.74 -19.50
N GLN A 282 -24.50 4.68 -18.19
CA GLN A 282 -25.28 5.45 -17.21
C GLN A 282 -25.14 6.96 -17.41
N ALA A 283 -23.95 7.45 -17.74
CA ALA A 283 -23.74 8.86 -18.06
C ALA A 283 -24.48 9.30 -19.34
N ASP A 284 -24.54 8.42 -20.35
CA ASP A 284 -25.33 8.64 -21.56
C ASP A 284 -26.83 8.68 -21.24
N GLU A 285 -27.33 7.71 -20.46
CA GLU A 285 -28.74 7.63 -20.05
C GLU A 285 -29.19 8.86 -19.24
N LEU A 286 -28.39 9.30 -18.27
CA LEU A 286 -28.69 10.49 -17.45
C LEU A 286 -28.68 11.78 -18.28
N ALA A 287 -27.75 11.90 -19.22
CA ALA A 287 -27.68 13.06 -20.11
C ALA A 287 -28.91 13.11 -21.05
N ASP A 288 -29.35 11.97 -21.55
CA ASP A 288 -30.56 11.85 -22.37
C ASP A 288 -31.82 12.15 -21.55
N GLU A 289 -31.92 11.64 -20.32
CA GLU A 289 -33.03 11.90 -19.41
C GLU A 289 -33.16 13.40 -19.09
N HIS A 290 -32.04 14.07 -18.83
CA HIS A 290 -32.00 15.50 -18.50
C HIS A 290 -31.92 16.42 -19.72
N GLN A 291 -31.86 15.86 -20.93
CA GLN A 291 -31.71 16.58 -22.20
C GLN A 291 -30.53 17.57 -22.20
N ASP A 292 -29.46 17.26 -21.48
CA ASP A 292 -28.27 18.11 -21.37
C ASP A 292 -27.01 17.35 -21.83
N PRO A 293 -26.57 17.55 -23.07
CA PRO A 293 -25.33 16.94 -23.58
C PRO A 293 -24.08 17.33 -22.79
N ARG A 294 -24.09 18.43 -22.03
CA ARG A 294 -22.94 18.84 -21.20
C ARG A 294 -22.85 18.03 -19.92
N LEU A 295 -23.98 17.48 -19.45
CA LEU A 295 -24.02 16.60 -18.29
C LEU A 295 -23.18 15.35 -18.54
N ARG A 296 -23.29 14.78 -19.74
CA ARG A 296 -22.46 13.65 -20.19
C ARG A 296 -20.97 13.95 -20.02
N ASP A 297 -20.50 15.05 -20.60
CA ASP A 297 -19.08 15.42 -20.56
C ASP A 297 -18.60 15.68 -19.12
N ALA A 298 -19.44 16.28 -18.28
CA ALA A 298 -19.15 16.49 -16.86
C ALA A 298 -19.02 15.16 -16.10
N LEU A 299 -19.96 14.23 -16.30
CA LEU A 299 -19.94 12.90 -15.66
C LEU A 299 -18.71 12.08 -16.12
N LEU A 300 -18.37 12.13 -17.41
CA LEU A 300 -17.18 11.45 -17.93
C LEU A 300 -15.87 12.05 -17.41
N GLN A 301 -15.82 13.34 -17.07
CA GLN A 301 -14.66 13.96 -16.42
C GLN A 301 -14.48 13.51 -14.96
N THR A 302 -15.57 13.08 -14.31
CA THR A 302 -15.53 12.53 -12.94
C THR A 302 -15.28 11.03 -12.89
N LEU A 303 -15.31 10.34 -14.04
CA LEU A 303 -15.08 8.91 -14.13
C LEU A 303 -13.68 8.55 -13.62
N ARG A 304 -13.62 7.66 -12.63
CA ARG A 304 -12.39 7.06 -12.12
C ARG A 304 -12.36 5.57 -12.47
N THR A 305 -11.18 5.05 -12.77
CA THR A 305 -10.97 3.61 -13.00
C THR A 305 -10.87 2.80 -11.69
N THR A 306 -10.79 3.50 -10.55
CA THR A 306 -10.78 2.94 -9.20
C THR A 306 -11.27 4.03 -8.23
N PRO A 307 -11.99 3.69 -7.15
CA PRO A 307 -12.41 4.67 -6.16
C PRO A 307 -11.22 5.22 -5.34
N LEU A 308 -10.17 4.40 -5.15
CA LEU A 308 -9.01 4.70 -4.31
C LEU A 308 -7.93 5.50 -5.05
N ASP A 309 -7.09 6.23 -4.31
CA ASP A 309 -5.83 6.79 -4.83
C ASP A 309 -4.88 5.65 -5.24
N PRO A 310 -4.61 5.46 -6.55
CA PRO A 310 -3.75 4.37 -7.02
C PRO A 310 -2.30 4.50 -6.56
N MET A 311 -1.86 5.69 -6.09
CA MET A 311 -0.51 5.88 -5.58
C MET A 311 -0.32 5.39 -4.15
N ARG A 312 -1.39 5.24 -3.37
CA ARG A 312 -1.36 4.81 -1.96
C ARG A 312 -2.63 4.05 -1.52
N PRO A 313 -3.12 3.05 -2.28
CA PRO A 313 -4.50 2.59 -2.15
C PRO A 313 -4.86 2.03 -0.77
N ALA A 314 -3.94 1.32 -0.11
CA ALA A 314 -4.21 0.81 1.23
C ALA A 314 -4.26 1.90 2.31
N HIS A 315 -3.55 3.02 2.14
CA HIS A 315 -3.65 4.13 3.10
C HIS A 315 -4.91 4.95 2.87
N ASP A 316 -5.22 5.22 1.62
CA ASP A 316 -6.42 5.94 1.21
C ASP A 316 -7.67 5.21 1.72
N LEU A 317 -7.73 3.89 1.50
CA LEU A 317 -8.79 3.03 2.02
C LEU A 317 -8.85 3.02 3.54
N LEU A 318 -7.70 2.92 4.24
CA LEU A 318 -7.69 2.96 5.71
C LEU A 318 -8.20 4.30 6.25
N GLU A 319 -7.77 5.42 5.65
CA GLU A 319 -8.25 6.78 6.00
C GLU A 319 -9.78 6.84 5.83
N ASP A 320 -10.30 6.43 4.68
CA ASP A 320 -11.74 6.40 4.38
C ASP A 320 -12.51 5.51 5.37
N LEU A 321 -12.02 4.31 5.68
CA LEU A 321 -12.70 3.38 6.59
C LEU A 321 -12.76 3.92 8.03
N LEU A 322 -11.70 4.58 8.51
CA LEU A 322 -11.70 5.22 9.82
C LEU A 322 -12.66 6.42 9.86
N ASP A 323 -12.74 7.19 8.77
CA ASP A 323 -13.75 8.24 8.61
C ASP A 323 -15.17 7.67 8.57
N GLY A 324 -15.37 6.49 7.97
CA GLY A 324 -16.64 5.75 8.02
C GLY A 324 -17.04 5.32 9.44
N ILE A 325 -16.09 4.81 10.24
CA ILE A 325 -16.33 4.47 11.66
C ILE A 325 -16.71 5.73 12.45
N ARG A 326 -16.04 6.86 12.18
CA ARG A 326 -16.39 8.15 12.76
C ARG A 326 -17.79 8.60 12.32
N GLY A 327 -18.17 8.40 11.06
CA GLY A 327 -19.52 8.65 10.56
C GLY A 327 -20.58 7.88 11.34
N CYS A 328 -20.33 6.59 11.61
CA CYS A 328 -21.21 5.76 12.43
C CYS A 328 -21.37 6.33 13.85
N TRP A 329 -20.27 6.82 14.46
CA TRP A 329 -20.33 7.49 15.75
C TRP A 329 -21.14 8.79 15.72
N LEU A 330 -21.04 9.59 14.65
CA LEU A 330 -21.82 10.83 14.50
C LEU A 330 -23.33 10.53 14.49
N ILE A 331 -23.76 9.53 13.72
CA ILE A 331 -25.15 9.09 13.62
C ILE A 331 -25.65 8.51 14.94
N TYR A 332 -24.83 7.68 15.59
CA TYR A 332 -25.15 7.14 16.92
C TYR A 332 -25.39 8.26 17.93
N ARG A 333 -24.50 9.25 17.99
CA ARG A 333 -24.60 10.39 18.91
C ARG A 333 -25.84 11.23 18.66
N GLU A 334 -26.19 11.50 17.40
CA GLU A 334 -27.40 12.23 17.06
C GLU A 334 -28.67 11.47 17.47
N SER A 335 -28.66 10.15 17.32
CA SER A 335 -29.81 9.29 17.61
C SER A 335 -29.98 8.98 19.11
N ALA A 336 -28.89 8.91 19.87
CA ALA A 336 -28.89 8.48 21.27
C ALA A 336 -29.00 9.64 22.29
N GLU A 337 -29.26 10.88 21.86
CA GLU A 337 -29.31 12.10 22.71
C GLU A 337 -28.15 12.20 23.72
N THR A 338 -26.96 11.71 23.35
CA THR A 338 -25.83 11.57 24.28
C THR A 338 -25.08 12.90 24.42
N GLU A 339 -24.56 13.23 25.61
CA GLU A 339 -23.78 14.47 25.84
C GLU A 339 -22.56 14.56 24.90
N GLU A 340 -22.25 15.77 24.44
CA GLU A 340 -21.07 16.04 23.60
C GLU A 340 -19.77 15.54 24.28
N GLY A 341 -19.10 14.57 23.65
CA GLY A 341 -17.77 14.07 24.06
C GLY A 341 -17.74 12.75 24.81
N ALA A 342 -18.88 12.06 24.97
CA ALA A 342 -18.93 10.72 25.57
C ALA A 342 -18.80 9.62 24.50
N ASP A 343 -17.59 9.34 24.03
CA ASP A 343 -17.33 8.26 23.05
C ASP A 343 -17.41 6.85 23.67
N GLY A 344 -17.40 6.78 25.01
CA GLY A 344 -17.37 5.54 25.79
C GLY A 344 -18.49 4.54 25.46
N PRO A 345 -19.77 4.93 25.49
CA PRO A 345 -20.87 4.01 25.21
C PRO A 345 -20.83 3.41 23.80
N PHE A 346 -20.52 4.23 22.80
CA PHE A 346 -20.37 3.77 21.41
C PHE A 346 -19.17 2.82 21.29
N ALA A 347 -18.00 3.23 21.80
CA ALA A 347 -16.79 2.41 21.73
C ALA A 347 -16.96 1.05 22.42
N ASP A 348 -17.68 1.00 23.54
CA ASP A 348 -17.98 -0.23 24.25
C ASP A 348 -18.98 -1.12 23.49
N ALA A 349 -20.00 -0.54 22.87
CA ALA A 349 -20.96 -1.26 22.03
C ALA A 349 -20.30 -1.84 20.78
N VAL A 350 -19.52 -1.04 20.04
CA VAL A 350 -18.77 -1.51 18.86
C VAL A 350 -17.78 -2.61 19.24
N ARG A 351 -17.10 -2.49 20.38
CA ARG A 351 -16.20 -3.55 20.87
C ARG A 351 -16.97 -4.83 21.18
N ALA A 352 -18.17 -4.75 21.74
CA ALA A 352 -18.98 -5.93 21.99
C ALA A 352 -19.39 -6.61 20.66
N GLU A 353 -19.91 -5.83 19.72
CA GLU A 353 -20.34 -6.29 18.39
C GLU A 353 -19.18 -6.94 17.61
N ALA A 354 -18.04 -6.26 17.52
CA ALA A 354 -16.85 -6.78 16.84
C ALA A 354 -16.31 -8.08 17.49
N ASN A 355 -16.42 -8.21 18.81
CA ASN A 355 -15.97 -9.43 19.50
C ASN A 355 -16.95 -10.60 19.37
N GLU A 356 -18.26 -10.33 19.27
CA GLU A 356 -19.26 -11.35 18.97
C GLU A 356 -19.05 -11.94 17.57
N HIS A 357 -18.53 -11.13 16.66
CA HIS A 357 -18.37 -11.44 15.24
C HIS A 357 -16.92 -11.60 14.76
N GLN A 358 -16.02 -12.07 15.63
CA GLN A 358 -14.62 -12.31 15.26
C GLN A 358 -14.44 -13.30 14.09
N ASP A 359 -15.43 -14.16 13.84
CA ASP A 359 -15.45 -15.06 12.70
C ASP A 359 -15.51 -14.31 11.36
N ARG A 360 -16.00 -13.06 11.33
CA ARG A 360 -15.98 -12.19 10.16
C ARG A 360 -14.56 -11.78 9.77
N LEU A 361 -13.56 -11.84 10.65
CA LEU A 361 -12.21 -11.35 10.36
C LEU A 361 -11.41 -12.24 9.37
N THR A 362 -11.87 -13.47 9.11
CA THR A 362 -11.14 -14.50 8.34
C THR A 362 -11.75 -14.88 7.02
#